data_AF-A0A534WMQ2-F1
#
_entry.id   AF-A0A534WMQ2-F1
#
_cell.length_a   1.000
_cell.length_b   1.000
_cell.length_c   1.000
_cell.angle_alpha   90.00
_cell.angle_beta   90.00
_cell.angle_gamma   90.00
#
_symmetry.space_group_name_H-M   'P 1'
#
loop_
_entity.id
_entity.type
_entity.pdbx_description
1 polymer ?
#
loop_
_entity_poly.entity_id
_entity_poly.type
_entity_poly.pdbx_seq_one_letter_code
_entity_poly.pdbx_strand_id
1 'polypeptide(L)'
;MGIRATLPPVPKTSARTLVLRPADPFDLIRWLARSQSDPRKAVAELVQNSIDADARHIVVSRRRLRGGPALTVRDDGEGVLPGLGREEALRYIATNIGSSRKRSLSPEERRRLVVTGQYGVGLLGFWSIGRRMEIRSRVAGSSVHVLRLVEDEPRVALDELAVEIGSPDTFTEIVVTELHETGSRALSGRRLAEYLAAELRGPILASGVEMEVHDAMAKGTAQKRFSVVPRRFTGEPLRLAADLPVAGFPSTHVELYLARGAERPAIQVSCAGTLVADDIGELHALDLDTPPWVGCELSGLIDFPAFTVPPGSRRGVVPDRSAEAFARAMIDLRPLVENELRRLERERRAAADRHVVDELRRALRGLRGRLPQYDLPPVLGSRGGVVSDGRGAPEPLDPEEAAPAELELLPAGDLAMVSIAPDPVEVAPGHEHRARAEARDGDGRLIRRGVTYRWSMEGAGFSLRGEGARPAVTAEAATRPGATARLRVEVEQGVRTAAAEATVEAVEPLPDEAGFGIPEPHLVDAAGETWRSRFDGRRWEVNQMHEDYLALKGEARARLRYLLALLAKDLSQHAHRVPGAVEASEDVAAILALAERNLRGA
;
A
#
# COMPACT_ATOMS: atom_id res chain seq x y z
N MET A 1 10.15 -30.70 65.52
CA MET A 1 9.34 -29.48 65.31
C MET A 1 9.21 -29.27 63.81
N GLY A 2 7.99 -29.26 63.27
CA GLY A 2 7.75 -29.10 61.82
C GLY A 2 6.55 -29.90 61.31
N ILE A 3 5.35 -29.68 61.86
CA ILE A 3 4.11 -30.23 61.32
C ILE A 3 3.76 -29.40 60.07
N ARG A 4 3.99 -29.95 58.88
CA ARG A 4 3.48 -29.38 57.62
C ARG A 4 1.98 -29.70 57.53
N ALA A 5 1.15 -28.67 57.71
CA ALA A 5 -0.28 -28.75 57.43
C ALA A 5 -0.49 -28.95 55.92
N THR A 6 -0.87 -30.16 55.52
CA THR A 6 -1.35 -30.46 54.17
C THR A 6 -2.79 -29.95 54.05
N LEU A 7 -2.99 -28.89 53.27
CA LEU A 7 -4.32 -28.44 52.85
C LEU A 7 -5.03 -29.57 52.09
N PRO A 8 -6.33 -29.84 52.35
CA PRO A 8 -7.06 -30.85 51.61
C PRO A 8 -7.23 -30.43 50.14
N PRO A 9 -7.24 -31.38 49.20
CA PRO A 9 -7.42 -31.07 47.79
C PRO A 9 -8.81 -30.48 47.55
N VAL A 10 -8.86 -29.31 46.92
CA VAL A 10 -10.10 -28.68 46.46
C VAL A 10 -10.79 -29.65 45.48
N PRO A 11 -12.07 -30.02 45.70
CA PRO A 11 -12.77 -30.90 44.78
C PRO A 11 -12.81 -30.24 43.40
N LYS A 12 -12.34 -30.95 42.37
CA LYS A 12 -12.45 -30.53 40.97
C LYS A 12 -13.93 -30.54 40.59
N THR A 13 -14.62 -29.44 40.83
CA THR A 13 -15.95 -29.21 40.31
C THR A 13 -15.83 -29.24 38.78
N SER A 14 -16.49 -30.20 38.12
CA SER A 14 -16.57 -30.22 36.66
C SER A 14 -17.26 -28.94 36.21
N ALA A 15 -16.49 -27.95 35.75
CA ALA A 15 -17.04 -26.71 35.26
C ALA A 15 -17.96 -27.02 34.07
N ARG A 16 -19.26 -26.82 34.24
CA ARG A 16 -20.23 -26.93 33.16
C ARG A 16 -20.26 -25.62 32.41
N THR A 17 -19.85 -25.65 31.15
CA THR A 17 -19.97 -24.50 30.26
C THR A 17 -21.44 -24.29 29.91
N LEU A 18 -21.97 -23.13 30.25
CA LEU A 18 -23.32 -22.70 29.85
C LEU A 18 -23.20 -21.69 28.71
N VAL A 19 -24.13 -21.77 27.76
CA VAL A 19 -24.22 -20.79 26.67
C VAL A 19 -25.19 -19.70 27.08
N LEU A 20 -24.67 -18.48 27.27
CA LEU A 20 -25.50 -17.30 27.49
C LEU A 20 -26.34 -17.03 26.24
N ARG A 21 -27.62 -16.76 26.42
CA ARG A 21 -28.54 -16.35 25.36
C ARG A 21 -29.29 -15.09 25.80
N PRO A 22 -29.38 -14.04 24.97
CA PRO A 22 -30.21 -12.89 25.28
C PRO A 22 -31.69 -13.31 25.36
N ALA A 23 -32.48 -12.58 26.16
CA ALA A 23 -33.93 -12.80 26.25
C ALA A 23 -34.64 -12.33 24.97
N ASP A 24 -34.22 -11.18 24.43
CA ASP A 24 -34.64 -10.66 23.13
C ASP A 24 -33.39 -10.34 22.29
N PRO A 25 -33.19 -10.97 21.11
CA PRO A 25 -32.10 -10.62 20.20
C PRO A 25 -32.10 -9.14 19.77
N PHE A 26 -33.26 -8.47 19.75
CA PHE A 26 -33.36 -7.06 19.39
C PHE A 26 -32.79 -6.13 20.47
N ASP A 27 -32.72 -6.57 21.74
CA ASP A 27 -32.05 -5.80 22.79
C ASP A 27 -30.56 -5.59 22.51
N LEU A 28 -29.91 -6.53 21.83
CA LEU A 28 -28.51 -6.37 21.40
C LEU A 28 -28.39 -5.30 20.33
N ILE A 29 -29.30 -5.26 19.35
CA ILE A 29 -29.36 -4.21 18.32
C ILE A 29 -29.59 -2.85 18.97
N ARG A 30 -30.52 -2.77 19.92
CA ARG A 30 -30.80 -1.55 20.68
C ARG A 30 -29.58 -1.06 21.46
N TRP A 31 -28.84 -1.96 22.10
CA TRP A 31 -27.63 -1.62 22.84
C TRP A 31 -26.50 -1.14 21.91
N LEU A 32 -26.28 -1.83 20.78
CA LEU A 32 -25.30 -1.44 19.77
C LEU A 32 -25.61 -0.06 19.17
N ALA A 33 -26.86 0.17 18.76
CA ALA A 33 -27.27 1.44 18.17
C ALA A 33 -27.10 2.59 19.17
N ARG A 34 -27.49 2.41 20.44
CA ARG A 34 -27.35 3.43 21.49
C ARG A 34 -25.90 3.70 21.91
N SER A 35 -25.00 2.75 21.69
CA SER A 35 -23.57 2.95 21.95
C SER A 35 -22.91 3.90 20.94
N GLN A 36 -23.54 4.12 19.78
CA GLN A 36 -23.09 5.09 18.79
C GLN A 36 -23.68 6.47 19.10
N SER A 37 -22.86 7.36 19.65
CA SER A 37 -23.33 8.69 20.10
C SER A 37 -23.01 9.84 19.15
N ASP A 38 -22.06 9.70 18.22
CA ASP A 38 -21.66 10.79 17.32
C ASP A 38 -22.39 10.71 15.95
N PRO A 39 -23.35 11.61 15.68
CA PRO A 39 -24.06 11.63 14.41
C PRO A 39 -23.17 11.93 13.21
N ARG A 40 -22.02 12.59 13.39
CA ARG A 40 -21.10 12.87 12.28
C ARG A 40 -20.41 11.58 11.82
N LYS A 41 -20.02 10.72 12.76
CA LYS A 41 -19.44 9.41 12.47
C LYS A 41 -20.44 8.53 11.72
N ALA A 42 -21.70 8.53 12.16
CA ALA A 42 -22.76 7.83 11.44
C ALA A 42 -22.90 8.33 9.99
N VAL A 43 -22.86 9.64 9.75
CA VAL A 43 -22.85 10.18 8.38
C VAL A 43 -21.59 9.76 7.60
N ALA A 44 -20.41 9.77 8.23
CA ALA A 44 -19.19 9.32 7.59
C ALA A 44 -19.27 7.84 7.18
N GLU A 45 -19.88 6.98 7.99
CA GLU A 45 -20.12 5.57 7.64
C GLU A 45 -21.09 5.43 6.46
N LEU A 46 -22.15 6.23 6.40
CA LEU A 46 -23.05 6.25 5.23
C LEU A 46 -22.32 6.69 3.95
N VAL A 47 -21.47 7.70 4.05
CA VAL A 47 -20.66 8.19 2.92
C VAL A 47 -19.58 7.19 2.52
N GLN A 48 -18.97 6.49 3.49
CA GLN A 48 -18.03 5.40 3.20
C GLN A 48 -18.70 4.30 2.38
N ASN A 49 -19.94 3.91 2.72
CA ASN A 49 -20.68 2.93 1.93
C ASN A 49 -20.91 3.39 0.48
N SER A 50 -21.11 4.70 0.26
CA SER A 50 -21.20 5.27 -1.08
C SER A 50 -19.86 5.18 -1.83
N ILE A 51 -18.73 5.44 -1.15
CA ILE A 51 -17.37 5.27 -1.73
C ILE A 51 -17.10 3.81 -2.08
N ASP A 52 -17.45 2.89 -1.19
CA ASP A 52 -17.27 1.45 -1.41
C ASP A 52 -18.15 0.90 -2.55
N ALA A 53 -19.23 1.61 -2.88
CA ALA A 53 -20.09 1.35 -4.04
C ALA A 53 -19.57 2.00 -5.34
N ASP A 54 -18.32 2.45 -5.36
CA ASP A 54 -17.64 3.11 -6.48
C ASP A 54 -18.37 4.36 -6.99
N ALA A 55 -18.96 5.14 -6.07
CA ALA A 55 -19.56 6.42 -6.40
C ALA A 55 -18.49 7.44 -6.87
N ARG A 56 -18.83 8.23 -7.89
CA ARG A 56 -18.02 9.33 -8.38
C ARG A 56 -18.42 10.67 -7.76
N HIS A 57 -19.69 10.83 -7.43
CA HIS A 57 -20.23 12.05 -6.83
C HIS A 57 -21.11 11.70 -5.64
N ILE A 58 -20.80 12.30 -4.48
CA ILE A 58 -21.57 12.15 -3.25
C ILE A 58 -22.06 13.51 -2.77
N VAL A 59 -23.38 13.64 -2.55
CA VAL A 59 -24.00 14.86 -2.04
C VAL A 59 -24.67 14.58 -0.69
N VAL A 60 -24.18 15.23 0.35
CA VAL A 60 -24.78 15.20 1.69
C VAL A 60 -25.58 16.49 1.91
N SER A 61 -26.91 16.39 2.02
CA SER A 61 -27.79 17.56 2.15
C SER A 61 -28.58 17.56 3.45
N ARG A 62 -28.51 18.67 4.21
CA ARG A 62 -29.43 18.98 5.30
C ARG A 62 -30.51 19.92 4.80
N ARG A 63 -31.76 19.44 4.72
CA ARG A 63 -32.90 20.17 4.13
C ARG A 63 -34.20 19.93 4.90
N ARG A 64 -35.26 20.68 4.57
CA ARG A 64 -36.62 20.39 5.07
C ARG A 64 -37.41 19.62 4.01
N LEU A 65 -37.96 18.48 4.40
CA LEU A 65 -38.91 17.70 3.60
C LEU A 65 -40.33 17.87 4.16
N ARG A 66 -41.34 17.36 3.44
CA ARG A 66 -42.73 17.30 3.93
C ARG A 66 -42.78 16.39 5.17
N GLY A 67 -42.63 16.98 6.36
CA GLY A 67 -42.52 16.26 7.63
C GLY A 67 -41.49 16.83 8.61
N GLY A 68 -40.56 17.67 8.15
CA GLY A 68 -39.60 18.34 9.04
C GLY A 68 -38.16 18.37 8.49
N PRO A 69 -37.18 18.67 9.36
CA PRO A 69 -35.76 18.54 9.04
C PRO A 69 -35.41 17.11 8.62
N ALA A 70 -34.55 17.00 7.61
CA ALA A 70 -34.03 15.75 7.08
C ALA A 70 -32.57 15.89 6.67
N LEU A 71 -31.84 14.79 6.74
CA LEU A 71 -30.51 14.63 6.17
C LEU A 71 -30.62 13.63 5.02
N THR A 72 -30.02 13.94 3.88
CA THR A 72 -29.94 13.02 2.75
C THR A 72 -28.50 12.81 2.34
N VAL A 73 -28.09 11.55 2.13
CA VAL A 73 -26.82 11.19 1.49
C VAL A 73 -27.19 10.55 0.17
N ARG A 74 -26.72 11.14 -0.93
CA ARG A 74 -27.04 10.66 -2.28
C ARG A 74 -25.76 10.43 -3.06
N ASP A 75 -25.69 9.31 -3.75
CA ASP A 75 -24.56 8.92 -4.58
C ASP A 75 -25.00 8.37 -5.95
N ASP A 76 -24.04 8.35 -6.88
CA ASP A 76 -24.16 7.82 -8.24
C ASP A 76 -23.39 6.50 -8.44
N GLY A 77 -23.07 5.79 -7.34
CA GLY A 77 -22.37 4.51 -7.39
C GLY A 77 -23.21 3.38 -7.98
N GLU A 78 -22.64 2.17 -8.02
CA GLU A 78 -23.30 0.97 -8.56
C GLU A 78 -24.50 0.48 -7.71
N GLY A 79 -24.72 1.16 -6.57
CA GLY A 79 -25.75 0.86 -5.59
C GLY A 79 -25.39 -0.26 -4.63
N VAL A 80 -26.30 -0.56 -3.71
CA VAL A 80 -25.96 -1.44 -2.60
C VAL A 80 -25.82 -2.90 -3.05
N LEU A 81 -24.68 -3.53 -2.74
CA LEU A 81 -24.34 -4.91 -3.11
C LEU A 81 -24.53 -5.18 -4.62
N PRO A 82 -23.62 -4.68 -5.49
CA PRO A 82 -23.80 -4.65 -6.95
C PRO A 82 -24.05 -6.03 -7.58
N GLY A 83 -23.53 -7.11 -6.98
CA GLY A 83 -23.73 -8.49 -7.43
C GLY A 83 -25.12 -9.09 -7.15
N LEU A 84 -26.05 -8.37 -6.51
CA LEU A 84 -27.41 -8.82 -6.20
C LEU A 84 -28.47 -7.92 -6.86
N GLY A 85 -29.64 -8.50 -7.15
CA GLY A 85 -30.82 -7.71 -7.53
C GLY A 85 -31.21 -6.73 -6.41
N ARG A 86 -31.79 -5.56 -6.73
CA ARG A 86 -32.01 -4.48 -5.74
C ARG A 86 -32.89 -4.90 -4.56
N GLU A 87 -33.98 -5.60 -4.83
CA GLU A 87 -34.84 -6.17 -3.78
C GLU A 87 -34.07 -7.12 -2.86
N GLU A 88 -33.27 -8.01 -3.45
CA GLU A 88 -32.47 -9.00 -2.72
C GLU A 88 -31.37 -8.33 -1.89
N ALA A 89 -30.68 -7.33 -2.46
CA ALA A 89 -29.68 -6.53 -1.78
C ALA A 89 -30.26 -5.82 -0.55
N LEU A 90 -31.40 -5.13 -0.69
CA LEU A 90 -32.05 -4.43 0.42
C LEU A 90 -32.60 -5.39 1.48
N ARG A 91 -33.18 -6.52 1.05
CA ARG A 91 -33.59 -7.60 1.97
C ARG A 91 -32.39 -8.17 2.73
N TYR A 92 -31.27 -8.37 2.04
CA TYR A 92 -30.04 -8.84 2.64
C TYR A 92 -29.57 -7.87 3.72
N ILE A 93 -29.50 -6.57 3.42
CA ILE A 93 -29.16 -5.54 4.41
C ILE A 93 -30.04 -5.64 5.66
N ALA A 94 -31.36 -5.66 5.48
CA ALA A 94 -32.32 -5.64 6.59
C ALA A 94 -32.22 -6.87 7.50
N THR A 95 -31.90 -8.02 6.93
CA THR A 95 -31.85 -9.32 7.65
C THR A 95 -30.46 -9.67 8.17
N ASN A 96 -29.43 -8.96 7.73
CA ASN A 96 -28.02 -9.20 8.08
C ASN A 96 -27.39 -8.09 8.92
N ILE A 97 -28.21 -7.22 9.53
CA ILE A 97 -27.73 -6.22 10.50
C ILE A 97 -27.07 -6.95 11.68
N GLY A 98 -25.74 -6.81 11.81
CA GLY A 98 -24.96 -7.51 12.83
C GLY A 98 -24.70 -9.00 12.52
N SER A 99 -25.01 -9.49 11.32
CA SER A 99 -24.67 -10.86 10.94
C SER A 99 -23.21 -10.94 10.47
N SER A 100 -22.37 -11.43 11.38
CA SER A 100 -21.01 -11.87 11.07
C SER A 100 -21.06 -12.94 9.99
N ARG A 101 -20.45 -12.69 8.82
CA ARG A 101 -20.04 -13.81 7.97
C ARG A 101 -19.03 -14.67 8.75
N LYS A 102 -19.39 -15.96 8.91
CA LYS A 102 -18.57 -17.16 9.20
C LYS A 102 -18.45 -17.65 10.65
N ARG A 103 -18.97 -18.86 10.87
CA ARG A 103 -18.75 -19.81 11.98
C ARG A 103 -17.32 -20.37 12.06
N SER A 104 -16.31 -19.72 11.49
CA SER A 104 -14.93 -20.25 11.46
C SER A 104 -13.91 -19.15 11.15
N LEU A 105 -13.74 -18.19 12.05
CA LEU A 105 -12.67 -17.18 11.99
C LEU A 105 -11.91 -17.14 13.31
N SER A 106 -10.59 -17.03 13.19
CA SER A 106 -9.65 -16.92 14.30
C SER A 106 -9.83 -15.60 15.09
N PRO A 107 -9.36 -15.52 16.34
CA PRO A 107 -9.40 -14.30 17.14
C PRO A 107 -8.72 -13.08 16.49
N GLU A 108 -7.73 -13.31 15.63
CA GLU A 108 -7.04 -12.24 14.88
C GLU A 108 -7.84 -11.73 13.69
N GLU A 109 -8.53 -12.62 12.97
CA GLU A 109 -9.44 -12.22 11.89
C GLU A 109 -10.64 -11.43 12.43
N ARG A 110 -11.17 -11.79 13.61
CA ARG A 110 -12.19 -10.98 14.29
C ARG A 110 -11.69 -9.58 14.63
N ARG A 111 -10.45 -9.45 15.13
CA ARG A 111 -9.86 -8.12 15.41
C ARG A 111 -9.62 -7.33 14.12
N ARG A 112 -9.16 -7.96 13.04
CA ARG A 112 -9.00 -7.31 11.73
C ARG A 112 -10.33 -6.82 11.15
N LEU A 113 -11.40 -7.61 11.27
CA LEU A 113 -12.74 -7.27 10.76
C LEU A 113 -13.41 -6.15 11.57
N VAL A 114 -13.18 -6.07 12.89
CA VAL A 114 -13.66 -4.95 13.74
C VAL A 114 -13.00 -3.64 13.33
N VAL A 115 -11.74 -3.69 12.91
CA VAL A 115 -10.98 -2.55 12.43
C VAL A 115 -11.35 -2.14 11.00
N THR A 116 -12.02 -3.00 10.22
CA THR A 116 -12.43 -2.73 8.81
C THR A 116 -13.90 -2.36 8.63
N GLY A 117 -14.68 -2.13 9.70
CA GLY A 117 -16.07 -1.63 9.58
C GLY A 117 -17.09 -2.63 8.98
N GLN A 118 -16.70 -3.89 8.73
CA GLN A 118 -17.51 -4.91 8.04
C GLN A 118 -18.67 -5.52 8.86
N TYR A 119 -19.23 -4.81 9.85
CA TYR A 119 -20.24 -5.38 10.74
C TYR A 119 -21.70 -5.18 10.28
N GLY A 120 -21.95 -4.43 9.21
CA GLY A 120 -23.32 -4.03 8.86
C GLY A 120 -24.02 -3.23 9.98
N VAL A 121 -23.26 -2.83 11.02
CA VAL A 121 -23.71 -2.07 12.19
C VAL A 121 -23.76 -0.58 11.86
N GLY A 122 -23.01 -0.11 10.87
CA GLY A 122 -22.99 1.32 10.52
C GLY A 122 -24.33 1.86 10.03
N LEU A 123 -25.21 0.98 9.54
CA LEU A 123 -26.59 1.36 9.26
C LEU A 123 -27.34 1.77 10.52
N LEU A 124 -27.11 1.11 11.66
CA LEU A 124 -27.77 1.45 12.93
C LEU A 124 -27.34 2.80 13.50
N GLY A 125 -26.23 3.36 13.02
CA GLY A 125 -25.78 4.70 13.39
C GLY A 125 -26.80 5.80 13.08
N PHE A 126 -27.78 5.54 12.21
CA PHE A 126 -28.87 6.48 11.93
C PHE A 126 -29.65 6.88 13.21
N TRP A 127 -29.69 6.03 14.25
CA TRP A 127 -30.35 6.35 15.53
C TRP A 127 -29.70 7.54 16.25
N SER A 128 -28.45 7.85 15.96
CA SER A 128 -27.79 9.06 16.47
C SER A 128 -28.19 10.33 15.68
N ILE A 129 -28.70 10.15 14.46
CA ILE A 129 -29.06 11.22 13.51
C ILE A 129 -30.54 11.59 13.62
N GLY A 130 -31.45 10.60 13.56
CA GLY A 130 -32.89 10.80 13.59
C GLY A 130 -33.67 9.49 13.71
N ARG A 131 -35.01 9.58 13.76
CA ARG A 131 -35.88 8.44 14.11
C ARG A 131 -36.23 7.51 12.96
N ARG A 132 -36.15 7.98 11.72
CA ARG A 132 -36.56 7.20 10.53
C ARG A 132 -35.52 7.30 9.44
N MET A 133 -35.16 6.15 8.86
CA MET A 133 -34.25 6.07 7.72
C MET A 133 -34.94 5.36 6.55
N GLU A 134 -34.83 5.95 5.37
CA GLU A 134 -35.19 5.32 4.10
C GLU A 134 -33.91 5.11 3.29
N ILE A 135 -33.71 3.91 2.75
CA ILE A 135 -32.68 3.62 1.76
C ILE A 135 -33.40 3.41 0.44
N ARG A 136 -33.21 4.34 -0.49
CA ARG A 136 -33.78 4.31 -1.83
C ARG A 136 -32.68 3.94 -2.79
N SER A 137 -32.83 2.86 -3.53
CA SER A 137 -31.82 2.43 -4.50
C SER A 137 -32.48 2.11 -5.83
N ARG A 138 -31.81 2.51 -6.90
CA ARG A 138 -32.21 2.25 -8.28
C ARG A 138 -31.00 1.86 -9.09
N VAL A 139 -31.16 0.86 -9.95
CA VAL A 139 -30.25 0.57 -11.06
C VAL A 139 -30.97 0.80 -12.38
N ALA A 140 -30.19 1.07 -13.44
CA ALA A 140 -30.72 1.30 -14.78
C ALA A 140 -31.76 0.23 -15.16
N GLY A 141 -32.93 0.67 -15.61
CA GLY A 141 -34.04 -0.22 -16.01
C GLY A 141 -34.90 -0.80 -14.88
N SER A 142 -34.64 -0.48 -13.61
CA SER A 142 -35.45 -0.93 -12.46
C SER A 142 -36.35 0.16 -11.86
N SER A 143 -37.36 -0.26 -11.09
CA SER A 143 -38.13 0.58 -10.17
C SER A 143 -37.25 1.04 -9.00
N VAL A 144 -37.64 2.12 -8.32
CA VAL A 144 -36.91 2.58 -7.12
C VAL A 144 -37.33 1.70 -5.95
N HIS A 145 -36.42 0.89 -5.43
CA HIS A 145 -36.69 0.08 -4.26
C HIS A 145 -36.38 0.87 -3.00
N VAL A 146 -37.24 0.76 -1.99
CA VAL A 146 -37.15 1.55 -0.76
C VAL A 146 -37.22 0.64 0.46
N LEU A 147 -36.13 0.60 1.23
CA LEU A 147 -36.10 -0.01 2.56
C LEU A 147 -36.35 1.06 3.62
N ARG A 148 -37.32 0.83 4.50
CA ARG A 148 -37.69 1.73 5.60
C ARG A 148 -37.34 1.11 6.94
N LEU A 149 -36.58 1.85 7.73
CA LEU A 149 -36.21 1.51 9.10
C LEU A 149 -36.70 2.60 10.05
N VAL A 150 -37.17 2.18 11.23
CA VAL A 150 -37.62 3.08 12.30
C VAL A 150 -36.83 2.77 13.56
N GLU A 151 -36.43 3.80 14.28
CA GLU A 151 -35.77 3.69 15.58
C GLU A 151 -36.62 2.84 16.52
N ASP A 152 -35.97 1.91 17.21
CA ASP A 152 -36.58 1.02 18.20
C ASP A 152 -37.68 0.07 17.66
N GLU A 153 -37.81 -0.07 16.34
CA GLU A 153 -38.74 -1.01 15.71
C GLU A 153 -38.00 -2.20 15.06
N PRO A 154 -38.35 -3.45 15.41
CA PRO A 154 -37.73 -4.64 14.81
C PRO A 154 -38.28 -4.98 13.42
N ARG A 155 -39.39 -4.35 13.01
CA ARG A 155 -40.02 -4.60 11.71
C ARG A 155 -39.53 -3.55 10.72
N VAL A 156 -39.08 -4.03 9.56
CA VAL A 156 -38.70 -3.19 8.42
C VAL A 156 -39.74 -3.32 7.31
N ALA A 157 -39.90 -2.28 6.49
CA ALA A 157 -40.76 -2.32 5.31
C ALA A 157 -39.91 -2.19 4.04
N LEU A 158 -40.23 -2.97 3.01
CA LEU A 158 -39.61 -2.92 1.70
C LEU A 158 -40.71 -2.61 0.69
N ASP A 159 -40.60 -1.45 0.02
CA ASP A 159 -41.56 -0.96 -0.95
C ASP A 159 -40.89 -0.71 -2.31
N GLU A 160 -41.71 -0.53 -3.34
CA GLU A 160 -41.28 0.00 -4.63
C GLU A 160 -41.98 1.33 -4.93
N LEU A 161 -41.23 2.30 -5.45
CA LEU A 161 -41.74 3.57 -5.93
C LEU A 161 -41.60 3.66 -7.45
N ALA A 162 -42.59 4.31 -8.07
CA ALA A 162 -42.50 4.71 -9.46
C ALA A 162 -41.32 5.67 -9.66
N VAL A 163 -40.65 5.53 -10.80
CA VAL A 163 -39.53 6.39 -11.18
C VAL A 163 -40.05 7.79 -11.50
N GLU A 164 -39.54 8.81 -10.80
CA GLU A 164 -39.85 10.20 -11.12
C GLU A 164 -39.16 10.62 -12.43
N ILE A 165 -39.83 11.46 -13.22
CA ILE A 165 -39.29 12.00 -14.48
C ILE A 165 -38.00 12.78 -14.18
N GLY A 166 -36.91 12.44 -14.89
CA GLY A 166 -35.60 13.06 -14.70
C GLY A 166 -34.76 12.44 -13.57
N SER A 167 -35.20 11.35 -12.96
CA SER A 167 -34.37 10.56 -12.04
C SER A 167 -33.17 9.94 -12.78
N PRO A 168 -31.96 9.93 -12.18
CA PRO A 168 -30.82 9.21 -12.73
C PRO A 168 -31.11 7.73 -12.94
N ASP A 169 -30.38 7.12 -13.88
CA ASP A 169 -30.53 5.70 -14.19
C ASP A 169 -30.12 4.81 -13.02
N THR A 170 -29.01 5.15 -12.35
CA THR A 170 -28.54 4.46 -11.15
C THR A 170 -28.25 5.48 -10.05
N PHE A 171 -28.73 5.21 -8.84
CA PHE A 171 -28.40 5.99 -7.65
C PHE A 171 -28.72 5.23 -6.37
N THR A 172 -28.06 5.61 -5.28
CA THR A 172 -28.52 5.31 -3.92
C THR A 172 -28.75 6.62 -3.17
N GLU A 173 -29.88 6.72 -2.49
CA GLU A 173 -30.25 7.87 -1.67
C GLU A 173 -30.71 7.37 -0.30
N ILE A 174 -29.97 7.76 0.74
CA ILE A 174 -30.33 7.53 2.13
C ILE A 174 -30.98 8.81 2.66
N VAL A 175 -32.19 8.69 3.22
CA VAL A 175 -32.97 9.80 3.76
C VAL A 175 -33.25 9.54 5.23
N VAL A 176 -32.66 10.34 6.11
CA VAL A 176 -32.95 10.31 7.54
C VAL A 176 -33.87 11.48 7.90
N THR A 177 -35.03 11.18 8.47
CA THR A 177 -36.04 12.17 8.88
C THR A 177 -36.24 12.15 10.39
N GLU A 178 -36.97 13.15 10.91
CA GLU A 178 -37.16 13.36 12.35
C GLU A 178 -35.82 13.49 13.08
N LEU A 179 -34.95 14.37 12.57
CA LEU A 179 -33.62 14.60 13.10
C LEU A 179 -33.65 14.98 14.59
N HIS A 180 -32.81 14.33 15.40
CA HIS A 180 -32.65 14.70 16.80
C HIS A 180 -32.05 16.10 16.92
N GLU A 181 -32.51 16.88 17.91
CA GLU A 181 -32.12 18.29 18.04
C GLU A 181 -30.62 18.47 18.31
N THR A 182 -30.06 17.60 19.17
CA THR A 182 -28.63 17.56 19.50
C THR A 182 -27.78 17.23 18.27
N GLY A 183 -28.17 16.21 17.50
CA GLY A 183 -27.44 15.81 16.29
C GLY A 183 -27.57 16.81 15.14
N SER A 184 -28.72 17.45 15.00
CA SER A 184 -28.95 18.45 13.94
C SER A 184 -27.92 19.59 13.97
N ARG A 185 -27.50 20.04 15.16
CA ARG A 185 -26.50 21.13 15.28
C ARG A 185 -25.08 20.70 14.88
N ALA A 186 -24.70 19.45 15.15
CA ALA A 186 -23.40 18.91 14.77
C ALA A 186 -23.29 18.72 13.24
N LEU A 187 -24.41 18.44 12.58
CA LEU A 187 -24.52 18.22 11.13
C LEU A 187 -24.69 19.51 10.31
N SER A 188 -24.25 20.67 10.81
CA SER A 188 -24.27 21.92 10.04
C SER A 188 -23.25 21.89 8.90
N GLY A 189 -23.57 22.53 7.76
CA GLY A 189 -22.84 22.33 6.50
C GLY A 189 -21.32 22.42 6.61
N ARG A 190 -20.78 23.55 7.08
CA ARG A 190 -19.32 23.75 7.19
C ARG A 190 -18.65 22.73 8.11
N ARG A 191 -19.21 22.52 9.31
CA ARG A 191 -18.64 21.60 10.31
C ARG A 191 -18.66 20.16 9.82
N LEU A 192 -19.72 19.76 9.14
CA LEU A 192 -19.85 18.43 8.57
C LEU A 192 -18.85 18.25 7.41
N ALA A 193 -18.69 19.24 6.54
CA ALA A 193 -17.69 19.19 5.46
C ALA A 193 -16.26 19.09 6.00
N GLU A 194 -15.91 19.87 7.01
CA GLU A 194 -14.60 19.81 7.68
C GLU A 194 -14.36 18.44 8.34
N TYR A 195 -15.37 17.89 9.00
CA TYR A 195 -15.30 16.56 9.60
C TYR A 195 -15.12 15.45 8.54
N LEU A 196 -15.95 15.44 7.48
CA LEU A 196 -15.86 14.43 6.41
C LEU A 196 -14.52 14.50 5.67
N ALA A 197 -13.99 15.71 5.44
CA ALA A 197 -12.68 15.90 4.79
C ALA A 197 -11.51 15.32 5.61
N ALA A 198 -11.65 15.30 6.94
CA ALA A 198 -10.66 14.70 7.85
C ALA A 198 -10.89 13.18 8.00
N GLU A 199 -12.10 12.77 8.37
CA GLU A 199 -12.45 11.39 8.67
C GLU A 199 -12.33 10.46 7.44
N LEU A 200 -12.78 10.92 6.27
CA LEU A 200 -12.78 10.13 5.03
C LEU A 200 -11.63 10.48 4.11
N ARG A 201 -10.57 11.09 4.64
CA ARG A 201 -9.44 11.58 3.84
C ARG A 201 -8.81 10.50 2.95
N GLY A 202 -8.39 9.38 3.57
CA GLY A 202 -7.78 8.26 2.87
C GLY A 202 -8.69 7.70 1.77
N PRO A 203 -9.95 7.33 2.08
CA PRO A 203 -10.94 6.91 1.11
C PRO A 203 -11.14 7.90 -0.06
N ILE A 204 -11.31 9.20 0.23
CA ILE A 204 -11.51 10.22 -0.81
C ILE A 204 -10.28 10.35 -1.72
N LEU A 205 -9.07 10.31 -1.15
CA LEU A 205 -7.83 10.36 -1.94
C LEU A 205 -7.62 9.10 -2.79
N ALA A 206 -8.04 7.93 -2.29
CA ALA A 206 -7.89 6.66 -2.99
C ALA A 206 -8.89 6.50 -4.14
N SER A 207 -10.16 6.87 -3.94
CA SER A 207 -11.20 6.77 -4.96
C SER A 207 -11.22 7.97 -5.92
N GLY A 208 -10.76 9.14 -5.47
CA GLY A 208 -10.89 10.39 -6.23
C GLY A 208 -12.32 10.92 -6.30
N VAL A 209 -13.23 10.45 -5.42
CA VAL A 209 -14.63 10.86 -5.39
C VAL A 209 -14.81 12.36 -5.16
N GLU A 210 -15.74 12.97 -5.87
CA GLU A 210 -16.17 14.34 -5.62
C GLU A 210 -17.27 14.37 -4.56
N MET A 211 -17.13 15.21 -3.54
CA MET A 211 -18.07 15.27 -2.43
C MET A 211 -18.47 16.70 -2.05
N GLU A 212 -19.76 16.91 -1.85
CA GLU A 212 -20.33 18.19 -1.44
C GLU A 212 -21.27 18.05 -0.24
N VAL A 213 -21.24 19.04 0.66
CA VAL A 213 -22.21 19.21 1.74
C VAL A 213 -23.09 20.43 1.47
N HIS A 214 -24.41 20.22 1.40
CA HIS A 214 -25.41 21.25 1.18
C HIS A 214 -26.25 21.48 2.44
N ASP A 215 -26.27 22.70 2.95
CA ASP A 215 -27.05 23.08 4.14
C ASP A 215 -28.14 24.08 3.78
N ALA A 216 -29.26 23.55 3.28
CA ALA A 216 -30.43 24.35 2.92
C ALA A 216 -31.15 24.94 4.15
N MET A 217 -30.85 24.42 5.34
CA MET A 217 -31.40 24.92 6.61
C MET A 217 -30.62 26.10 7.20
N ALA A 218 -29.47 26.47 6.63
CA ALA A 218 -28.72 27.65 7.04
C ALA A 218 -29.54 28.95 6.87
N LYS A 219 -29.50 29.81 7.90
CA LYS A 219 -30.28 31.07 7.94
C LYS A 219 -29.58 32.18 7.15
N GLY A 220 -30.38 33.07 6.56
CA GLY A 220 -29.90 34.31 5.90
C GLY A 220 -29.08 34.06 4.63
N THR A 221 -28.06 34.89 4.43
CA THR A 221 -27.11 34.85 3.30
C THR A 221 -25.91 33.93 3.53
N ALA A 222 -25.94 33.11 4.58
CA ALA A 222 -24.88 32.17 4.89
C ALA A 222 -24.64 31.20 3.71
N GLN A 223 -23.37 30.88 3.44
CA GLN A 223 -22.99 29.88 2.45
C GLN A 223 -23.69 28.55 2.74
N LYS A 224 -24.29 27.96 1.71
CA LYS A 224 -25.10 26.74 1.83
C LYS A 224 -24.47 25.53 1.15
N ARG A 225 -23.35 25.68 0.47
CA ARG A 225 -22.65 24.60 -0.24
C ARG A 225 -21.18 24.63 0.11
N PHE A 226 -20.65 23.48 0.50
CA PHE A 226 -19.28 23.30 0.94
C PHE A 226 -18.70 22.09 0.22
N SER A 227 -17.61 22.28 -0.53
CA SER A 227 -16.87 21.16 -1.11
C SER A 227 -16.05 20.47 -0.01
N VAL A 228 -16.05 19.13 -0.01
CA VAL A 228 -15.28 18.32 0.93
C VAL A 228 -13.95 17.99 0.27
N VAL A 229 -12.94 18.80 0.57
CA VAL A 229 -11.60 18.64 0.00
C VAL A 229 -10.66 18.07 1.06
N PRO A 230 -10.17 16.83 0.90
CA PRO A 230 -9.18 16.27 1.81
C PRO A 230 -7.89 17.08 1.76
N ARG A 231 -7.30 17.38 2.92
CA ARG A 231 -6.01 18.09 2.98
C ARG A 231 -4.89 17.16 2.49
N ARG A 232 -4.10 17.60 1.51
CA ARG A 232 -2.94 16.86 1.03
C ARG A 232 -1.73 17.18 1.91
N PHE A 233 -1.15 16.14 2.51
CA PHE A 233 0.14 16.23 3.19
C PHE A 233 1.20 15.66 2.24
N THR A 234 2.33 16.34 2.14
CA THR A 234 3.47 15.89 1.34
C THR A 234 4.34 14.94 2.16
N GLY A 235 4.98 13.96 1.51
CA GLY A 235 5.96 13.09 2.17
C GLY A 235 5.58 11.62 2.24
N GLU A 236 6.47 10.84 2.86
CA GLU A 236 6.31 9.40 3.06
C GLU A 236 5.46 9.13 4.33
N PRO A 237 4.35 8.38 4.27
CA PRO A 237 3.49 8.14 5.44
C PRO A 237 4.19 7.30 6.51
N LEU A 238 4.05 7.70 7.77
CA LEU A 238 4.49 6.89 8.91
C LEU A 238 3.46 5.78 9.19
N ARG A 239 3.93 4.58 9.51
CA ARG A 239 3.06 3.43 9.83
C ARG A 239 2.59 3.49 11.28
N LEU A 240 1.65 4.37 11.55
CA LEU A 240 1.06 4.59 12.87
C LEU A 240 -0.42 4.16 12.87
N ALA A 241 -0.98 3.89 14.05
CA ALA A 241 -2.42 3.71 14.19
C ALA A 241 -3.11 5.06 13.96
N ALA A 242 -4.12 5.08 13.08
CA ALA A 242 -4.87 6.29 12.77
C ALA A 242 -5.65 6.80 13.99
N ASP A 243 -6.16 5.90 14.85
CA ASP A 243 -6.86 6.26 16.08
C ASP A 243 -6.04 5.83 17.30
N LEU A 244 -5.58 6.81 18.07
CA LEU A 244 -4.84 6.62 19.30
C LEU A 244 -5.80 6.76 20.50
N PRO A 245 -5.95 5.75 21.36
CA PRO A 245 -6.82 5.84 22.53
C PRO A 245 -6.31 6.88 23.53
N VAL A 246 -7.21 7.69 24.06
CA VAL A 246 -6.91 8.69 25.10
C VAL A 246 -7.67 8.33 26.38
N ALA A 247 -6.97 8.21 27.50
CA ALA A 247 -7.56 7.70 28.74
C ALA A 247 -8.69 8.62 29.25
N GLY A 248 -9.92 8.08 29.30
CA GLY A 248 -11.10 8.80 29.80
C GLY A 248 -11.73 9.78 28.80
N PHE A 249 -11.26 9.78 27.55
CA PHE A 249 -11.73 10.67 26.48
C PHE A 249 -11.89 9.89 25.16
N PRO A 250 -12.54 10.47 24.12
CA PRO A 250 -12.54 9.90 22.79
C PRO A 250 -11.10 9.71 22.25
N SER A 251 -10.90 8.76 21.34
CA SER A 251 -9.62 8.60 20.66
C SER A 251 -9.23 9.87 19.89
N THR A 252 -7.92 10.09 19.74
CA THR A 252 -7.37 11.13 18.86
C THR A 252 -6.98 10.52 17.52
N HIS A 253 -7.32 11.22 16.44
CA HIS A 253 -6.92 10.85 15.10
C HIS A 253 -5.52 11.38 14.81
N VAL A 254 -4.63 10.53 14.28
CA VAL A 254 -3.22 10.83 14.04
C VAL A 254 -2.84 10.40 12.62
N GLU A 255 -2.34 11.36 11.84
CA GLU A 255 -1.80 11.09 10.52
C GLU A 255 -0.51 11.89 10.32
N LEU A 256 0.62 11.19 10.21
CA LEU A 256 1.95 11.81 10.12
C LEU A 256 2.72 11.32 8.90
N TYR A 257 3.48 12.23 8.30
CA TYR A 257 4.29 12.04 7.10
C TYR A 257 5.68 12.59 7.33
N LEU A 258 6.68 11.94 6.75
CA LEU A 258 8.04 12.44 6.64
C LEU A 258 8.17 13.27 5.36
N ALA A 259 8.11 14.59 5.51
CA ALA A 259 8.06 15.58 4.44
C ALA A 259 9.45 16.16 4.14
N ARG A 260 10.36 15.30 3.67
CA ARG A 260 11.77 15.68 3.38
C ARG A 260 11.85 16.83 2.39
N GLY A 261 12.60 17.88 2.74
CA GLY A 261 12.79 19.04 1.86
C GLY A 261 11.55 19.92 1.66
N ALA A 262 10.49 19.74 2.46
CA ALA A 262 9.43 20.72 2.56
C ALA A 262 9.98 22.02 3.18
N GLU A 263 9.58 23.19 2.66
CA GLU A 263 10.06 24.48 3.19
C GLU A 263 9.66 24.71 4.65
N ARG A 264 8.47 24.23 5.05
CA ARG A 264 7.92 24.33 6.40
C ARG A 264 7.06 23.11 6.74
N PRO A 265 7.69 21.96 7.08
CA PRO A 265 6.96 20.81 7.59
C PRO A 265 6.36 21.16 8.96
N ALA A 266 5.07 20.91 9.14
CA ALA A 266 4.34 21.25 10.36
C ALA A 266 3.27 20.20 10.66
N ILE A 267 3.11 19.89 11.94
CA ILE A 267 2.06 18.99 12.43
C ILE A 267 0.89 19.84 12.89
N GLN A 268 -0.18 19.88 12.10
CA GLN A 268 -1.37 20.66 12.47
C GLN A 268 -2.15 19.97 13.57
N VAL A 269 -2.69 20.75 14.51
CA VAL A 269 -3.56 20.23 15.57
C VAL A 269 -4.95 20.80 15.43
N SER A 270 -5.95 19.93 15.41
CA SER A 270 -7.36 20.29 15.31
C SER A 270 -8.17 19.76 16.50
N CYS A 271 -9.31 20.39 16.73
CA CYS A 271 -10.34 19.95 17.65
C CYS A 271 -11.65 19.78 16.88
N ALA A 272 -12.05 18.53 16.64
CA ALA A 272 -13.25 18.18 15.91
C ALA A 272 -13.30 18.87 14.52
N GLY A 273 -12.17 18.84 13.81
CA GLY A 273 -11.97 19.49 12.51
C GLY A 273 -11.71 21.01 12.55
N THR A 274 -11.82 21.67 13.71
CA THR A 274 -11.44 23.08 13.85
C THR A 274 -9.95 23.19 14.13
N LEU A 275 -9.21 23.88 13.27
CA LEU A 275 -7.76 24.08 13.44
C LEU A 275 -7.46 24.90 14.71
N VAL A 276 -6.68 24.30 15.61
CA VAL A 276 -6.30 24.86 16.92
C VAL A 276 -4.86 25.38 16.90
N ALA A 277 -3.96 24.71 16.19
CA ALA A 277 -2.57 25.10 16.03
C ALA A 277 -2.10 24.78 14.61
N ASP A 278 -1.34 25.69 13.99
CA ASP A 278 -0.75 25.45 12.66
C ASP A 278 0.44 24.48 12.76
N ASP A 279 1.11 24.48 13.91
CA ASP A 279 2.13 23.51 14.29
C ASP A 279 1.94 23.06 15.74
N ILE A 280 2.16 21.78 16.01
CA ILE A 280 2.00 21.17 17.33
C ILE A 280 2.94 21.79 18.37
N GLY A 281 4.09 22.31 17.95
CA GLY A 281 5.05 23.01 18.81
C GLY A 281 4.51 24.34 19.35
N GLU A 282 3.47 24.93 18.74
CA GLU A 282 2.79 26.12 19.26
C GLU A 282 1.99 25.81 20.54
N LEU A 283 1.68 24.54 20.81
CA LEU A 283 0.98 24.10 22.01
C LEU A 283 1.95 23.96 23.20
N HIS A 284 2.62 25.07 23.56
CA HIS A 284 3.62 25.11 24.62
C HIS A 284 3.14 24.56 25.98
N ALA A 285 1.84 24.63 26.26
CA ALA A 285 1.24 24.07 27.47
C ALA A 285 1.30 22.52 27.54
N LEU A 286 1.67 21.83 26.46
CA LEU A 286 1.70 20.38 26.35
C LEU A 286 3.11 19.79 26.26
N ASP A 287 4.16 20.61 26.32
CA ASP A 287 5.57 20.19 26.20
C ASP A 287 5.89 19.41 24.91
N LEU A 288 5.28 19.83 23.79
CA LEU A 288 5.44 19.21 22.46
C LEU A 288 6.39 20.00 21.54
N ASP A 289 7.16 20.93 22.08
CA ASP A 289 8.13 21.78 21.38
C ASP A 289 9.51 21.11 21.16
N THR A 290 9.57 19.78 21.34
CA THR A 290 10.80 18.98 21.24
C THR A 290 10.69 17.89 20.17
N PRO A 291 11.84 17.34 19.70
CA PRO A 291 11.83 16.15 18.85
C PRO A 291 11.01 15.01 19.49
N PRO A 292 10.29 14.19 18.71
CA PRO A 292 10.23 14.19 17.23
C PRO A 292 9.25 15.21 16.64
N TRP A 293 8.48 15.92 17.45
CA TRP A 293 7.38 16.77 16.99
C TRP A 293 7.85 18.01 16.24
N VAL A 294 8.95 18.61 16.71
CA VAL A 294 9.58 19.78 16.09
C VAL A 294 10.97 19.40 15.54
N GLY A 295 11.28 19.86 14.33
CA GLY A 295 12.61 19.75 13.74
C GLY A 295 12.95 18.40 13.08
N CYS A 296 12.00 17.48 12.95
CA CYS A 296 12.21 16.17 12.32
C CYS A 296 11.53 16.02 10.94
N GLU A 297 11.29 17.14 10.25
CA GLU A 297 10.64 17.17 8.93
C GLU A 297 9.27 16.46 8.89
N LEU A 298 8.56 16.44 10.01
CA LEU A 298 7.23 15.84 10.10
C LEU A 298 6.15 16.81 9.63
N SER A 299 5.24 16.30 8.83
CA SER A 299 4.03 16.99 8.38
C SER A 299 2.82 16.12 8.66
N GLY A 300 1.69 16.70 9.01
CA GLY A 300 0.50 15.89 9.26
C GLY A 300 -0.61 16.61 10.02
N LEU A 301 -1.55 15.80 10.52
CA LEU A 301 -2.70 16.22 11.29
C LEU A 301 -2.84 15.36 12.54
N ILE A 302 -3.11 16.02 13.66
CA ILE A 302 -3.65 15.39 14.85
C ILE A 302 -4.98 16.05 15.19
N ASP A 303 -6.08 15.30 15.18
CA ASP A 303 -7.39 15.79 15.58
C ASP A 303 -7.82 15.15 16.90
N PHE A 304 -8.08 15.97 17.91
CA PHE A 304 -8.58 15.49 19.19
C PHE A 304 -9.87 16.22 19.56
N PRO A 305 -11.03 15.55 19.49
CA PRO A 305 -12.33 16.20 19.57
C PRO A 305 -12.69 16.70 20.98
N ALA A 306 -11.94 16.30 22.01
CA ALA A 306 -12.23 16.66 23.39
C ALA A 306 -11.41 17.85 23.93
N PHE A 307 -10.64 18.55 23.08
CA PHE A 307 -9.98 19.77 23.53
C PHE A 307 -10.97 20.85 23.95
N THR A 308 -10.66 21.52 25.06
CA THR A 308 -11.29 22.79 25.42
C THR A 308 -10.50 23.91 24.77
N VAL A 309 -11.12 24.62 23.83
CA VAL A 309 -10.48 25.70 23.06
C VAL A 309 -10.91 27.07 23.64
N PRO A 310 -9.99 28.04 23.82
CA PRO A 310 -10.32 29.36 24.35
C PRO A 310 -11.40 30.08 23.51
N PRO A 311 -12.41 30.71 24.14
CA PRO A 311 -13.41 31.48 23.43
C PRO A 311 -12.78 32.72 22.77
N GLY A 312 -13.04 32.91 21.47
CA GLY A 312 -12.54 34.04 20.69
C GLY A 312 -11.53 33.63 19.62
N SER A 313 -10.27 33.37 20.01
CA SER A 313 -9.17 33.07 19.07
C SER A 313 -9.33 31.72 18.36
N ARG A 314 -10.01 30.75 19.00
CA ARG A 314 -10.07 29.33 18.58
C ARG A 314 -8.69 28.69 18.34
N ARG A 315 -7.64 29.33 18.84
CA ARG A 315 -6.23 28.99 18.71
C ARG A 315 -5.69 28.63 20.09
N GLY A 316 -4.94 27.55 20.17
CA GLY A 316 -4.43 26.98 21.42
C GLY A 316 -5.45 26.16 22.21
N VAL A 317 -4.97 25.50 23.27
CA VAL A 317 -5.77 24.62 24.13
C VAL A 317 -5.75 25.13 25.58
N VAL A 318 -6.85 24.94 26.29
CA VAL A 318 -6.91 25.19 27.74
C VAL A 318 -6.23 24.00 28.45
N PRO A 319 -5.31 24.24 29.40
CA PRO A 319 -4.64 23.17 30.15
C PRO A 319 -5.60 22.57 31.19
N ASP A 320 -6.45 21.66 30.73
CA ASP A 320 -7.39 20.91 31.55
C ASP A 320 -7.08 19.40 31.52
N ARG A 321 -7.93 18.58 32.17
CA ARG A 321 -7.75 17.12 32.20
C ARG A 321 -7.74 16.46 30.81
N SER A 322 -8.42 17.05 29.84
CA SER A 322 -8.47 16.54 28.46
C SER A 322 -7.15 16.79 27.76
N ALA A 323 -6.60 18.01 27.90
CA ALA A 323 -5.29 18.38 27.41
C ALA A 323 -4.17 17.55 28.05
N GLU A 324 -4.23 17.29 29.36
CA GLU A 324 -3.28 16.41 30.06
C GLU A 324 -3.35 14.96 29.57
N ALA A 325 -4.55 14.43 29.32
CA ALA A 325 -4.73 13.08 28.81
C ALA A 325 -4.18 12.93 27.38
N PHE A 326 -4.39 13.96 26.54
CA PHE A 326 -3.79 14.03 25.21
C PHE A 326 -2.26 14.06 25.28
N ALA A 327 -1.67 14.91 26.15
CA ALA A 327 -0.22 14.99 26.30
C ALA A 327 0.40 13.63 26.70
N ARG A 328 -0.27 12.87 27.58
CA ARG A 328 0.15 11.49 27.91
C ARG A 328 0.09 10.55 26.71
N ALA A 329 -0.97 10.63 25.91
CA ALA A 329 -1.06 9.83 24.68
C ALA A 329 0.08 10.18 23.70
N MET A 330 0.47 11.45 23.61
CA MET A 330 1.63 11.88 22.79
C MET A 330 2.96 11.34 23.34
N ILE A 331 3.12 11.22 24.66
CA ILE A 331 4.30 10.56 25.27
C ILE A 331 4.37 9.10 24.83
N ASP A 332 3.24 8.38 24.82
CA ASP A 332 3.19 6.98 24.39
C ASP A 332 3.41 6.82 22.88
N LEU A 333 2.99 7.80 22.08
CA LEU A 333 3.17 7.81 20.62
C LEU A 333 4.61 8.13 20.20
N ARG A 334 5.32 8.96 20.97
CA ARG A 334 6.72 9.38 20.70
C ARG A 334 7.65 8.22 20.28
N PRO A 335 7.81 7.12 21.04
CA PRO A 335 8.71 6.03 20.66
C PRO A 335 8.31 5.34 19.34
N LEU A 336 7.03 5.30 19.01
CA LEU A 336 6.55 4.72 17.75
C LEU A 336 6.96 5.57 16.55
N VAL A 337 6.79 6.89 16.65
CA VAL A 337 7.21 7.86 15.64
C VAL A 337 8.72 7.78 15.41
N GLU A 338 9.51 7.80 16.48
CA GLU A 338 10.97 7.69 16.38
C GLU A 338 11.43 6.37 15.73
N ASN A 339 10.75 5.26 16.04
CA ASN A 339 11.05 3.96 15.43
C ASN A 339 10.78 3.96 13.92
N GLU A 340 9.66 4.56 13.49
CA GLU A 340 9.34 4.68 12.07
C GLU A 340 10.32 5.60 11.33
N LEU A 341 10.71 6.73 11.94
CA LEU A 341 11.77 7.59 11.39
C LEU A 341 13.09 6.84 11.23
N ARG A 342 13.51 6.07 12.26
CA ARG A 342 14.71 5.21 12.19
C ARG A 342 14.58 4.10 11.14
N ARG A 343 13.38 3.58 10.89
CA ARG A 343 13.13 2.57 9.83
C ARG A 343 13.31 3.20 8.45
N LEU A 344 12.62 4.31 8.18
CA LEU A 344 12.69 5.01 6.88
C LEU A 344 14.11 5.50 6.57
N GLU A 345 14.86 5.92 7.58
CA GLU A 345 16.26 6.30 7.41
C GLU A 345 17.15 5.10 7.06
N ARG A 346 16.95 3.93 7.71
CA ARG A 346 17.68 2.70 7.39
C ARG A 346 17.37 2.18 5.99
N GLU A 347 16.09 2.20 5.59
CA GLU A 347 15.67 1.79 4.25
C GLU A 347 16.30 2.66 3.16
N ARG A 348 16.35 3.98 3.39
CA ARG A 348 17.01 4.92 2.48
C ARG A 348 18.50 4.67 2.37
N ARG A 349 19.19 4.49 3.50
CA ARG A 349 20.63 4.18 3.51
C ARG A 349 20.92 2.90 2.74
N ALA A 350 20.18 1.83 3.02
CA ALA A 350 20.33 0.57 2.31
C ALA A 350 20.04 0.70 0.79
N ALA A 351 19.08 1.52 0.39
CA ALA A 351 18.80 1.80 -1.02
C ALA A 351 19.93 2.60 -1.70
N ALA A 352 20.48 3.60 -1.00
CA ALA A 352 21.62 4.37 -1.48
C ALA A 352 22.88 3.48 -1.62
N ASP A 353 23.12 2.59 -0.66
CA ASP A 353 24.26 1.66 -0.69
C ASP A 353 24.13 0.69 -1.87
N ARG A 354 22.94 0.11 -2.11
CA ARG A 354 22.68 -0.73 -3.30
C ARG A 354 22.90 0.03 -4.60
N HIS A 355 22.41 1.26 -4.68
CA HIS A 355 22.58 2.09 -5.88
C HIS A 355 24.07 2.37 -6.17
N VAL A 356 24.89 2.60 -5.14
CA VAL A 356 26.35 2.76 -5.31
C VAL A 356 26.98 1.47 -5.84
N VAL A 357 26.57 0.30 -5.36
CA VAL A 357 27.06 -0.99 -5.86
C VAL A 357 26.68 -1.21 -7.33
N ASP A 358 25.45 -0.91 -7.72
CA ASP A 358 25.00 -1.05 -9.10
C ASP A 358 25.75 -0.10 -10.04
N GLU A 359 26.01 1.14 -9.61
CA GLU A 359 26.81 2.11 -10.34
C GLU A 359 28.29 1.68 -10.46
N LEU A 360 28.87 1.07 -9.41
CA LEU A 360 30.21 0.46 -9.47
C LEU A 360 30.26 -0.67 -10.50
N ARG A 361 29.25 -1.56 -10.48
CA ARG A 361 29.09 -2.65 -11.46
C ARG A 361 28.97 -2.13 -12.88
N ARG A 362 28.17 -1.09 -13.08
CA ARG A 362 28.00 -0.42 -14.38
C ARG A 362 29.30 0.22 -14.86
N ALA A 363 30.00 0.96 -14.01
CA ALA A 363 31.23 1.64 -14.35
C ALA A 363 32.29 0.66 -14.85
N LEU A 364 32.45 -0.48 -14.18
CA LEU A 364 33.48 -1.47 -14.53
C LEU A 364 32.99 -2.57 -15.48
N ARG A 365 31.85 -2.38 -16.15
CA ARG A 365 31.32 -3.32 -17.15
C ARG A 365 32.34 -3.58 -18.26
N GLY A 366 32.58 -4.87 -18.56
CA GLY A 366 33.51 -5.30 -19.60
C GLY A 366 34.99 -5.25 -19.21
N LEU A 367 35.31 -5.02 -17.92
CA LEU A 367 36.69 -4.98 -17.42
C LEU A 367 37.45 -6.28 -17.73
N ARG A 368 36.88 -7.47 -17.46
CA ARG A 368 37.54 -8.77 -17.75
C ARG A 368 37.86 -8.98 -19.22
N GLY A 369 36.95 -8.57 -20.10
CA GLY A 369 37.13 -8.72 -21.55
C GLY A 369 38.20 -7.78 -22.11
N ARG A 370 38.36 -6.60 -21.51
CA ARG A 370 39.33 -5.58 -21.95
C ARG A 370 40.69 -5.72 -21.29
N LEU A 371 40.72 -6.22 -20.06
CA LEU A 371 41.92 -6.36 -19.24
C LEU A 371 41.93 -7.74 -18.56
N PRO A 372 42.16 -8.83 -19.33
CA PRO A 372 42.07 -10.22 -18.86
C PRO A 372 43.19 -10.62 -17.90
N GLN A 373 44.26 -9.81 -17.79
CA GLN A 373 45.36 -10.01 -16.85
C GLN A 373 44.95 -9.84 -15.37
N TYR A 374 43.73 -9.35 -15.10
CA TYR A 374 43.23 -9.19 -13.73
C TYR A 374 42.34 -10.37 -13.32
N ASP A 375 42.77 -11.10 -12.29
CA ASP A 375 41.93 -12.07 -11.59
C ASP A 375 40.87 -11.32 -10.78
N LEU A 376 39.64 -11.22 -11.32
CA LEU A 376 38.51 -10.72 -10.54
C LEU A 376 38.06 -11.78 -9.52
N PRO A 377 37.76 -11.39 -8.29
CA PRO A 377 37.37 -12.31 -7.22
C PRO A 377 35.96 -12.88 -7.45
N PRO A 378 35.64 -14.01 -6.80
CA PRO A 378 34.27 -14.51 -6.76
C PRO A 378 33.35 -13.51 -6.04
N VAL A 379 32.18 -13.20 -6.60
CA VAL A 379 31.21 -12.30 -5.95
C VAL A 379 30.56 -13.05 -4.78
N LEU A 380 31.02 -12.78 -3.55
CA LEU A 380 30.34 -13.24 -2.35
C LEU A 380 29.02 -12.46 -2.19
N GLY A 381 27.97 -12.99 -2.79
CA GLY A 381 26.63 -12.36 -2.82
C GLY A 381 25.67 -13.03 -3.81
N SER A 382 26.18 -13.68 -4.85
CA SER A 382 25.38 -14.66 -5.59
C SER A 382 25.24 -15.90 -4.71
N ARG A 383 24.00 -16.20 -4.31
CA ARG A 383 23.63 -17.40 -3.57
C ARG A 383 24.41 -18.60 -4.10
N GLY A 384 25.25 -19.17 -3.23
CA GLY A 384 26.05 -20.34 -3.56
C GLY A 384 25.18 -21.50 -4.01
N GLY A 385 25.28 -21.83 -5.28
CA GLY A 385 25.05 -23.18 -5.81
C GLY A 385 26.42 -23.77 -6.09
N VAL A 386 26.72 -24.88 -5.41
CA VAL A 386 27.92 -25.69 -5.59
C VAL A 386 28.10 -26.03 -7.07
N VAL A 387 29.32 -25.86 -7.58
CA VAL A 387 29.75 -26.39 -8.87
C VAL A 387 29.63 -27.91 -8.80
N SER A 388 28.52 -28.47 -9.29
CA SER A 388 28.43 -29.87 -9.70
C SER A 388 28.20 -29.91 -11.19
N ASP A 389 29.16 -30.52 -11.87
CA ASP A 389 29.12 -30.96 -13.26
C ASP A 389 27.73 -31.50 -13.63
N GLY A 390 27.02 -30.78 -14.49
CA GLY A 390 25.61 -31.03 -14.79
C GLY A 390 25.22 -30.40 -16.11
N ARG A 391 25.90 -30.81 -17.19
CA ARG A 391 25.41 -30.56 -18.55
C ARG A 391 24.00 -31.15 -18.66
N GLY A 392 23.01 -30.30 -18.91
CA GLY A 392 21.63 -30.69 -19.17
C GLY A 392 20.84 -31.01 -17.91
N ALA A 393 20.37 -29.97 -17.21
CA ALA A 393 19.17 -30.06 -16.40
C ALA A 393 18.32 -28.80 -16.68
N PRO A 394 17.00 -28.95 -16.86
CA PRO A 394 16.13 -27.82 -17.17
C PRO A 394 16.19 -26.79 -16.04
N GLU A 395 16.07 -25.50 -16.39
CA GLU A 395 15.79 -24.44 -15.42
C GLU A 395 14.82 -24.96 -14.34
N PRO A 396 15.11 -24.70 -13.05
CA PRO A 396 14.19 -25.04 -11.98
C PRO A 396 12.83 -24.42 -12.34
N LEU A 397 11.77 -25.24 -12.26
CA LEU A 397 10.42 -24.70 -12.12
C LEU A 397 10.50 -23.69 -10.98
N ASP A 398 10.31 -22.40 -11.28
CA ASP A 398 10.05 -21.40 -10.25
C ASP A 398 9.02 -22.02 -9.31
N PRO A 399 9.37 -22.24 -8.02
CA PRO A 399 8.41 -22.74 -7.07
C PRO A 399 7.41 -21.63 -6.89
N GLU A 400 6.27 -21.77 -7.56
CA GLU A 400 5.06 -21.00 -7.35
C GLU A 400 5.37 -19.53 -7.01
N GLU A 401 5.30 -18.65 -8.02
CA GLU A 401 4.39 -17.52 -7.88
C GLU A 401 3.00 -18.09 -7.56
N ALA A 402 2.82 -18.55 -6.32
CA ALA A 402 1.57 -18.46 -5.61
C ALA A 402 1.38 -16.96 -5.40
N ALA A 403 1.05 -16.27 -6.51
CA ALA A 403 0.06 -15.24 -6.40
C ALA A 403 -1.07 -15.86 -5.57
N PRO A 404 -1.51 -15.20 -4.49
CA PRO A 404 -2.70 -15.68 -3.80
C PRO A 404 -3.74 -15.92 -4.88
N ALA A 405 -4.45 -17.05 -4.82
CA ALA A 405 -5.58 -17.30 -5.68
C ALA A 405 -6.62 -16.19 -5.42
N GLU A 406 -6.42 -15.04 -6.05
CA GLU A 406 -7.46 -14.09 -6.36
C GLU A 406 -8.47 -14.92 -7.11
N LEU A 407 -9.59 -15.17 -6.46
CA LEU A 407 -10.78 -15.66 -7.11
C LEU A 407 -10.97 -14.79 -8.35
N GLU A 408 -10.63 -15.31 -9.52
CA GLU A 408 -11.01 -14.72 -10.81
C GLU A 408 -12.54 -14.66 -10.77
N LEU A 409 -13.07 -13.49 -10.41
CA LEU A 409 -14.49 -13.26 -10.13
C LEU A 409 -15.37 -13.47 -11.38
N LEU A 410 -14.75 -13.61 -12.55
CA LEU A 410 -15.38 -13.95 -13.82
C LEU A 410 -14.41 -14.85 -14.63
N PRO A 411 -14.88 -15.95 -15.24
CA PRO A 411 -14.03 -16.75 -16.12
C PRO A 411 -13.59 -15.91 -17.33
N ALA A 412 -12.34 -16.08 -17.77
CA ALA A 412 -11.85 -15.47 -19.01
C ALA A 412 -12.72 -15.91 -20.19
N GLY A 413 -13.02 -14.97 -21.08
CA GLY A 413 -13.86 -15.20 -22.26
C GLY A 413 -13.15 -16.00 -23.35
N ASP A 414 -13.75 -15.99 -24.53
CA ASP A 414 -13.19 -16.65 -25.71
C ASP A 414 -11.88 -15.99 -26.17
N LEU A 415 -10.96 -16.82 -26.65
CA LEU A 415 -9.68 -16.43 -27.23
C LEU A 415 -9.87 -15.38 -28.32
N ALA A 416 -9.22 -14.23 -28.13
CA ALA A 416 -9.21 -13.12 -29.08
C ALA A 416 -7.80 -12.86 -29.63
N MET A 417 -6.77 -12.97 -28.78
CA MET A 417 -5.39 -12.65 -29.16
C MET A 417 -4.38 -13.51 -28.42
N VAL A 418 -3.20 -13.69 -29.01
CA VAL A 418 -2.01 -14.19 -28.33
C VAL A 418 -0.84 -13.25 -28.61
N SER A 419 0.07 -13.08 -27.65
CA SER A 419 1.36 -12.43 -27.84
C SER A 419 2.50 -13.31 -27.31
N ILE A 420 3.71 -13.14 -27.84
CA ILE A 420 4.92 -13.78 -27.35
C ILE A 420 5.73 -12.74 -26.59
N ALA A 421 6.30 -13.11 -25.44
CA ALA A 421 7.19 -12.24 -24.69
C ALA A 421 8.39 -13.01 -24.09
N PRO A 422 9.59 -12.41 -24.06
CA PRO A 422 9.96 -11.14 -24.69
C PRO A 422 9.92 -11.19 -26.23
N ASP A 423 9.87 -10.02 -26.89
CA ASP A 423 10.07 -9.86 -28.34
C ASP A 423 10.99 -8.64 -28.57
N PRO A 424 12.24 -8.81 -29.05
CA PRO A 424 12.84 -10.07 -29.47
C PRO A 424 13.20 -11.01 -28.31
N VAL A 425 13.30 -12.31 -28.61
CA VAL A 425 13.86 -13.35 -27.72
C VAL A 425 15.36 -13.44 -27.96
N GLU A 426 16.15 -12.88 -27.06
CA GLU A 426 17.61 -12.86 -27.16
C GLU A 426 18.22 -14.14 -26.54
N VAL A 427 19.01 -14.89 -27.31
CA VAL A 427 19.63 -16.16 -26.86
C VAL A 427 21.11 -16.17 -27.21
N ALA A 428 21.99 -16.42 -26.24
CA ALA A 428 23.42 -16.59 -26.54
C ALA A 428 23.69 -17.98 -27.18
N PRO A 429 24.68 -18.11 -28.09
CA PRO A 429 25.06 -19.41 -28.65
C PRO A 429 25.35 -20.46 -27.56
N GLY A 430 24.75 -21.64 -27.68
CA GLY A 430 24.86 -22.71 -26.69
C GLY A 430 23.99 -22.56 -25.44
N HIS A 431 23.17 -21.51 -25.34
CA HIS A 431 22.27 -21.24 -24.22
C HIS A 431 20.80 -21.40 -24.62
N GLU A 432 19.91 -21.32 -23.62
CA GLU A 432 18.47 -21.34 -23.81
C GLU A 432 17.79 -20.13 -23.14
N HIS A 433 16.69 -19.66 -23.71
CA HIS A 433 15.83 -18.61 -23.14
C HIS A 433 14.38 -19.06 -23.26
N ARG A 434 13.61 -19.00 -22.17
CA ARG A 434 12.18 -19.29 -22.22
C ARG A 434 11.35 -18.14 -22.77
N ALA A 435 10.67 -18.39 -23.88
CA ALA A 435 9.60 -17.51 -24.34
C ALA A 435 8.29 -17.84 -23.60
N ARG A 436 7.37 -16.88 -23.50
CA ARG A 436 6.01 -17.12 -22.98
C ARG A 436 4.96 -16.66 -23.98
N ALA A 437 3.92 -17.47 -24.16
CA ALA A 437 2.71 -17.09 -24.89
C ALA A 437 1.64 -16.60 -23.91
N GLU A 438 1.18 -15.37 -24.11
CA GLU A 438 0.10 -14.75 -23.34
C GLU A 438 -1.19 -14.78 -24.18
N ALA A 439 -2.05 -15.77 -23.93
CA ALA A 439 -3.36 -15.87 -24.56
C ALA A 439 -4.35 -14.95 -23.83
N ARG A 440 -5.07 -14.09 -24.55
CA ARG A 440 -6.01 -13.12 -23.97
C ARG A 440 -7.38 -13.16 -24.65
N ASP A 441 -8.42 -12.88 -23.86
CA ASP A 441 -9.79 -12.70 -24.36
C ASP A 441 -9.99 -11.28 -24.94
N GLY A 442 -11.21 -11.01 -25.44
CA GLY A 442 -11.56 -9.71 -26.04
C GLY A 442 -11.47 -8.51 -25.09
N ASP A 443 -11.48 -8.76 -23.79
CA ASP A 443 -11.35 -7.75 -22.73
C ASP A 443 -9.90 -7.64 -22.21
N GLY A 444 -8.96 -8.38 -22.82
CA GLY A 444 -7.54 -8.36 -22.48
C GLY A 444 -7.15 -9.22 -21.27
N ARG A 445 -8.04 -10.07 -20.76
CA ARG A 445 -7.77 -10.97 -19.61
C ARG A 445 -7.01 -12.21 -20.06
N LEU A 446 -6.07 -12.68 -19.23
CA LEU A 446 -5.26 -13.88 -19.51
C LEU A 446 -6.08 -15.16 -19.42
N ILE A 447 -6.08 -15.95 -20.49
CA ILE A 447 -6.72 -17.26 -20.55
C ILE A 447 -5.69 -18.32 -20.10
N ARG A 448 -5.87 -18.86 -18.89
CA ARG A 448 -4.91 -19.81 -18.28
C ARG A 448 -5.29 -21.29 -18.46
N ARG A 449 -6.52 -21.60 -18.84
CA ARG A 449 -7.06 -22.98 -18.94
C ARG A 449 -7.87 -23.16 -20.22
N GLY A 450 -7.87 -24.39 -20.74
CA GLY A 450 -8.67 -24.76 -21.93
C GLY A 450 -8.10 -24.29 -23.27
N VAL A 451 -6.81 -23.91 -23.30
CA VAL A 451 -6.08 -23.50 -24.50
C VAL A 451 -4.96 -24.47 -24.81
N THR A 452 -4.76 -24.75 -26.10
CA THR A 452 -3.67 -25.61 -26.61
C THR A 452 -2.69 -24.75 -27.39
N TYR A 453 -1.40 -24.91 -27.13
CA TYR A 453 -0.33 -24.14 -27.77
C TYR A 453 0.43 -25.02 -28.76
N ARG A 454 0.61 -24.54 -29.99
CA ARG A 454 1.44 -25.15 -31.03
C ARG A 454 2.53 -24.16 -31.42
N TRP A 455 3.79 -24.50 -31.13
CA TRP A 455 4.93 -23.68 -31.46
C TRP A 455 5.63 -24.16 -32.72
N SER A 456 6.09 -23.23 -33.54
CA SER A 456 6.96 -23.49 -34.68
C SER A 456 8.09 -22.46 -34.71
N MET A 457 9.21 -22.83 -35.31
CA MET A 457 10.34 -21.94 -35.46
C MET A 457 10.94 -22.10 -36.84
N GLU A 458 11.24 -20.97 -37.47
CA GLU A 458 11.80 -20.87 -38.80
C GLU A 458 13.11 -20.09 -38.76
N GLY A 459 14.21 -20.77 -39.05
CA GLY A 459 15.56 -20.19 -39.03
C GLY A 459 16.59 -21.26 -38.69
N ALA A 460 17.81 -21.12 -39.24
CA ALA A 460 18.89 -22.05 -38.97
C ALA A 460 19.62 -21.69 -37.67
N GLY A 461 20.06 -22.69 -36.90
CA GLY A 461 20.86 -22.48 -35.69
C GLY A 461 20.07 -22.28 -34.40
N PHE A 462 18.75 -22.50 -34.43
CA PHE A 462 17.89 -22.45 -33.25
C PHE A 462 17.03 -23.72 -33.18
N SER A 463 16.73 -24.21 -31.97
CA SER A 463 15.75 -25.28 -31.76
C SER A 463 14.78 -24.98 -30.60
N LEU A 464 13.57 -25.54 -30.66
CA LEU A 464 12.55 -25.40 -29.62
C LEU A 464 12.50 -26.65 -28.74
N ARG A 465 12.37 -26.48 -27.42
CA ARG A 465 12.16 -27.56 -26.47
C ARG A 465 11.02 -27.23 -25.51
N GLY A 466 10.15 -28.22 -25.26
CA GLY A 466 9.02 -28.08 -24.35
C GLY A 466 7.71 -27.74 -25.05
N GLU A 467 6.61 -27.97 -24.33
CA GLU A 467 5.23 -27.76 -24.79
C GLU A 467 4.49 -26.78 -23.86
N GLY A 468 3.31 -26.32 -24.28
CA GLY A 468 2.47 -25.41 -23.48
C GLY A 468 2.86 -23.93 -23.63
N ALA A 469 2.53 -23.12 -22.62
CA ALA A 469 2.64 -21.67 -22.71
C ALA A 469 4.08 -21.12 -22.63
N ARG A 470 5.08 -21.95 -22.26
CA ARG A 470 6.46 -21.51 -21.99
C ARG A 470 7.53 -22.43 -22.62
N PRO A 471 7.73 -22.40 -23.95
CA PRO A 471 8.78 -23.18 -24.59
C PRO A 471 10.17 -22.59 -24.29
N ALA A 472 11.18 -23.44 -24.27
CA ALA A 472 12.59 -23.04 -24.28
C ALA A 472 13.07 -22.90 -25.72
N VAL A 473 13.58 -21.71 -26.06
CA VAL A 473 14.26 -21.42 -27.32
C VAL A 473 15.75 -21.61 -27.09
N THR A 474 16.38 -22.48 -27.86
CA THR A 474 17.81 -22.81 -27.73
C THR A 474 18.56 -22.35 -28.96
N ALA A 475 19.75 -21.75 -28.78
CA ALA A 475 20.66 -21.45 -29.88
C ALA A 475 21.75 -22.52 -29.94
N GLU A 476 22.01 -23.09 -31.12
CA GLU A 476 23.12 -24.02 -31.31
C GLU A 476 24.46 -23.35 -30.99
N ALA A 477 25.42 -24.09 -30.47
CA ALA A 477 26.74 -23.55 -30.12
C ALA A 477 27.50 -22.95 -31.32
N ALA A 478 27.17 -23.36 -32.54
CA ALA A 478 27.76 -22.86 -33.78
C ALA A 478 27.06 -21.61 -34.34
N THR A 479 25.96 -21.16 -33.72
CA THR A 479 25.19 -20.01 -34.18
C THR A 479 25.99 -18.72 -33.97
N ARG A 480 26.05 -17.88 -35.01
CA ARG A 480 26.79 -16.61 -34.94
C ARG A 480 25.95 -15.54 -34.24
N PRO A 481 26.53 -14.71 -33.35
CA PRO A 481 25.87 -13.50 -32.88
C PRO A 481 25.38 -12.63 -34.06
N GLY A 482 24.17 -12.10 -33.97
CA GLY A 482 23.45 -11.39 -35.02
C GLY A 482 22.63 -12.29 -35.97
N ALA A 483 22.66 -13.62 -35.80
CA ALA A 483 21.75 -14.51 -36.52
C ALA A 483 20.32 -14.37 -35.97
N THR A 484 19.33 -14.33 -36.86
CA THR A 484 17.92 -14.22 -36.48
C THR A 484 17.11 -15.43 -36.93
N ALA A 485 16.08 -15.76 -36.15
CA ALA A 485 15.06 -16.74 -36.48
C ALA A 485 13.68 -16.20 -36.12
N ARG A 486 12.64 -16.82 -36.66
CA ARG A 486 11.25 -16.44 -36.42
C ARG A 486 10.57 -17.50 -35.56
N LEU A 487 10.11 -17.09 -34.38
CA LEU A 487 9.33 -17.92 -33.47
C LEU A 487 7.85 -17.63 -33.69
N ARG A 488 7.04 -18.68 -33.85
CA ARG A 488 5.59 -18.56 -34.03
C ARG A 488 4.86 -19.46 -33.04
N VAL A 489 3.74 -18.95 -32.52
CA VAL A 489 2.79 -19.71 -31.72
C VAL A 489 1.41 -19.64 -32.33
N GLU A 490 0.72 -20.77 -32.37
CA GLU A 490 -0.71 -20.87 -32.65
C GLU A 490 -1.41 -21.41 -31.41
N VAL A 491 -2.42 -20.68 -30.93
CA VAL A 491 -3.21 -21.04 -29.74
C VAL A 491 -4.62 -21.37 -30.18
N GLU A 492 -5.13 -22.51 -29.73
CA GLU A 492 -6.49 -22.98 -30.03
C GLU A 492 -7.33 -23.06 -28.75
N GLN A 493 -8.54 -22.51 -28.77
CA GLN A 493 -9.56 -22.65 -27.74
C GLN A 493 -10.89 -23.07 -28.40
N GLY A 494 -11.21 -24.35 -28.35
CA GLY A 494 -12.40 -24.90 -29.03
C GLY A 494 -12.31 -24.70 -30.55
N VAL A 495 -13.15 -23.81 -31.11
CA VAL A 495 -13.19 -23.48 -32.55
C VAL A 495 -12.39 -22.22 -32.91
N ARG A 496 -11.86 -21.49 -31.93
CA ARG A 496 -11.11 -20.26 -32.17
C ARG A 496 -9.62 -20.51 -32.17
N THR A 497 -8.92 -19.85 -33.09
CA THR A 497 -7.47 -19.90 -33.20
C THR A 497 -6.90 -18.49 -33.27
N ALA A 498 -5.78 -18.26 -32.60
CA ALA A 498 -5.01 -17.01 -32.65
C ALA A 498 -3.52 -17.32 -32.81
N ALA A 499 -2.78 -16.47 -33.52
CA ALA A 499 -1.36 -16.67 -33.77
C ALA A 499 -0.54 -15.41 -33.46
N ALA A 500 0.70 -15.60 -33.02
CA ALA A 500 1.68 -14.54 -32.84
C ALA A 500 3.05 -14.99 -33.36
N GLU A 501 3.83 -14.00 -33.80
CA GLU A 501 5.22 -14.17 -34.24
C GLU A 501 6.12 -13.23 -33.43
N ALA A 502 7.34 -13.69 -33.12
CA ALA A 502 8.38 -12.93 -32.45
C ALA A 502 9.74 -13.22 -33.12
N THR A 503 10.66 -12.27 -33.01
CA THR A 503 12.02 -12.43 -33.53
C THR A 503 12.89 -13.09 -32.47
N VAL A 504 13.66 -14.11 -32.84
CA VAL A 504 14.73 -14.68 -32.02
C VAL A 504 16.04 -14.15 -32.54
N GLU A 505 16.91 -13.63 -31.67
CA GLU A 505 18.21 -13.11 -32.06
C GLU A 505 19.32 -13.76 -31.24
N ALA A 506 20.38 -14.20 -31.94
CA ALA A 506 21.59 -14.66 -31.31
C ALA A 506 22.40 -13.46 -30.81
N VAL A 507 22.55 -13.30 -29.49
CA VAL A 507 23.31 -12.19 -28.90
C VAL A 507 24.69 -12.64 -28.41
N GLU A 508 25.63 -11.71 -28.27
CA GLU A 508 26.88 -12.01 -27.57
C GLU A 508 26.57 -12.42 -26.11
N PRO A 509 27.16 -13.51 -25.60
CA PRO A 509 26.94 -13.91 -24.21
C PRO A 509 27.39 -12.78 -23.27
N LEU A 510 26.50 -12.38 -22.36
CA LEU A 510 26.85 -11.47 -21.27
C LEU A 510 28.01 -12.09 -20.47
N PRO A 511 29.12 -11.37 -20.21
CA PRO A 511 30.30 -11.95 -19.56
C PRO A 511 30.15 -12.41 -18.08
N ASP A 512 28.95 -12.61 -17.55
CA ASP A 512 28.68 -12.61 -16.10
C ASP A 512 27.83 -13.78 -15.55
N GLU A 513 27.93 -14.99 -16.11
CA GLU A 513 27.45 -16.21 -15.42
C GLU A 513 28.56 -17.08 -14.80
N ALA A 514 29.81 -16.64 -14.87
CA ALA A 514 30.94 -17.38 -14.31
C ALA A 514 31.36 -16.90 -12.91
N GLY A 515 30.44 -16.48 -12.03
CA GLY A 515 30.69 -16.31 -10.58
C GLY A 515 31.82 -15.35 -10.12
N PHE A 516 32.53 -14.67 -11.02
CA PHE A 516 33.65 -13.77 -10.74
C PHE A 516 33.31 -12.36 -11.22
N GLY A 517 33.31 -11.37 -10.31
CA GLY A 517 32.80 -10.03 -10.59
C GLY A 517 33.27 -8.99 -9.55
N ILE A 518 32.75 -7.77 -9.67
CA ILE A 518 33.15 -6.64 -8.83
C ILE A 518 32.71 -6.87 -7.38
N PRO A 519 33.64 -6.89 -6.40
CA PRO A 519 33.30 -7.16 -5.01
C PRO A 519 32.47 -6.01 -4.42
N GLU A 520 31.46 -6.36 -3.62
CA GLU A 520 30.69 -5.35 -2.88
C GLU A 520 31.57 -4.71 -1.79
N PRO A 521 31.60 -3.36 -1.68
CA PRO A 521 32.34 -2.69 -0.61
C PRO A 521 31.72 -3.04 0.74
N HIS A 522 32.48 -3.74 1.57
CA HIS A 522 32.13 -3.95 2.95
C HIS A 522 32.62 -2.75 3.77
N LEU A 523 31.71 -1.86 4.14
CA LEU A 523 32.03 -0.68 4.94
C LEU A 523 32.34 -1.09 6.39
N VAL A 524 33.49 -0.65 6.92
CA VAL A 524 33.97 -0.99 8.27
C VAL A 524 34.18 0.28 9.08
N ASP A 525 33.70 0.26 10.33
CA ASP A 525 34.02 1.27 11.34
C ASP A 525 35.39 1.00 11.97
N ALA A 526 36.43 1.61 11.40
CA ALA A 526 37.80 1.50 11.88
C ALA A 526 38.36 2.91 12.21
N ALA A 527 37.77 3.55 13.22
CA ALA A 527 38.19 4.89 13.65
C ALA A 527 39.63 4.87 14.20
N GLY A 528 40.47 5.81 13.74
CA GLY A 528 41.87 5.93 14.14
C GLY A 528 42.86 5.11 13.30
N GLU A 529 42.37 4.26 12.41
CA GLU A 529 43.19 3.51 11.47
C GLU A 529 43.52 4.34 10.21
N THR A 530 44.74 4.19 9.68
CA THR A 530 45.25 5.01 8.55
C THR A 530 44.96 4.43 7.16
N TRP A 531 44.40 3.22 7.09
CA TRP A 531 44.08 2.57 5.82
C TRP A 531 42.71 3.01 5.29
N ARG A 532 42.60 3.17 3.97
CA ARG A 532 41.36 3.59 3.26
C ARG A 532 40.54 2.39 2.79
N SER A 533 41.22 1.40 2.21
CA SER A 533 40.63 0.14 1.77
C SER A 533 41.63 -1.01 1.86
N ARG A 534 41.10 -2.24 1.92
CA ARG A 534 41.85 -3.49 1.92
C ARG A 534 41.11 -4.52 1.09
N PHE A 535 41.85 -5.35 0.37
CA PHE A 535 41.29 -6.41 -0.46
C PHE A 535 42.12 -7.68 -0.32
N ASP A 536 41.49 -8.78 0.08
CA ASP A 536 42.15 -10.07 0.32
C ASP A 536 41.95 -11.09 -0.82
N GLY A 537 41.40 -10.65 -1.95
CA GLY A 537 41.03 -11.53 -3.07
C GLY A 537 39.63 -12.14 -2.96
N ARG A 538 38.89 -11.87 -1.88
CA ARG A 538 37.49 -12.31 -1.69
C ARG A 538 36.58 -11.20 -1.16
N ARG A 539 37.05 -10.44 -0.18
CA ARG A 539 36.34 -9.36 0.48
C ARG A 539 37.07 -8.04 0.25
N TRP A 540 36.32 -7.03 -0.14
CA TRP A 540 36.80 -5.67 -0.23
C TRP A 540 36.26 -4.86 0.94
N GLU A 541 37.14 -4.39 1.83
CA GLU A 541 36.77 -3.60 3.00
C GLU A 541 37.17 -2.14 2.78
N VAL A 542 36.26 -1.22 3.10
CA VAL A 542 36.47 0.23 3.00
C VAL A 542 36.26 0.85 4.38
N ASN A 543 37.23 1.64 4.85
CA ASN A 543 37.11 2.32 6.12
C ASN A 543 36.19 3.54 5.99
N GLN A 544 34.96 3.41 6.47
CA GLN A 544 33.98 4.50 6.38
C GLN A 544 34.24 5.64 7.36
N MET A 545 35.11 5.43 8.35
CA MET A 545 35.51 6.42 9.35
C MET A 545 36.80 7.16 8.97
N HIS A 546 37.40 6.86 7.82
CA HIS A 546 38.55 7.58 7.31
C HIS A 546 38.14 9.00 6.85
N GLU A 547 39.01 9.99 7.09
CA GLU A 547 38.77 11.41 6.78
C GLU A 547 38.29 11.62 5.33
N ASP A 548 39.00 11.05 4.35
CA ASP A 548 38.63 11.14 2.93
C ASP A 548 37.24 10.56 2.60
N TYR A 549 36.79 9.48 3.27
CA TYR A 549 35.45 8.94 3.04
C TYR A 549 34.38 9.84 3.65
N LEU A 550 34.65 10.35 4.86
CA LEU A 550 33.77 11.30 5.56
C LEU A 550 33.67 12.65 4.85
N ALA A 551 34.75 13.13 4.23
CA ALA A 551 34.77 14.37 3.46
C ALA A 551 33.82 14.33 2.25
N LEU A 552 33.54 13.13 1.72
CA LEU A 552 32.64 12.90 0.58
C LEU A 552 31.20 12.57 1.01
N LYS A 553 30.87 12.83 2.28
CA LYS A 553 29.53 12.65 2.83
C LYS A 553 28.57 13.66 2.17
N GLY A 554 27.52 13.15 1.54
CA GLY A 554 26.53 13.94 0.79
C GLY A 554 26.78 14.03 -0.71
N GLU A 555 27.99 13.74 -1.20
CA GLU A 555 28.33 13.82 -2.64
C GLU A 555 28.38 12.44 -3.30
N ALA A 556 27.23 11.93 -3.77
CA ALA A 556 27.12 10.56 -4.30
C ALA A 556 28.11 10.27 -5.45
N ARG A 557 28.26 11.20 -6.41
CA ARG A 557 29.16 11.03 -7.57
C ARG A 557 30.64 11.07 -7.19
N ALA A 558 31.02 11.96 -6.27
CA ALA A 558 32.39 12.04 -5.80
C ALA A 558 32.76 10.81 -4.97
N ARG A 559 31.83 10.31 -4.15
CA ARG A 559 31.98 9.06 -3.38
C ARG A 559 32.11 7.83 -4.27
N LEU A 560 31.32 7.75 -5.34
CA LEU A 560 31.45 6.69 -6.35
C LEU A 560 32.84 6.71 -6.99
N ARG A 561 33.34 7.87 -7.41
CA ARG A 561 34.68 8.03 -7.97
C ARG A 561 35.79 7.65 -6.99
N TYR A 562 35.62 8.02 -5.73
CA TYR A 562 36.54 7.63 -4.66
C TYR A 562 36.59 6.10 -4.47
N LEU A 563 35.42 5.46 -4.41
CA LEU A 563 35.32 4.00 -4.32
C LEU A 563 35.94 3.30 -5.55
N LEU A 564 35.72 3.83 -6.76
CA LEU A 564 36.35 3.31 -7.98
C LEU A 564 37.88 3.43 -7.92
N ALA A 565 38.42 4.54 -7.43
CA ALA A 565 39.86 4.73 -7.28
C ALA A 565 40.47 3.75 -6.27
N LEU A 566 39.80 3.54 -5.14
CA LEU A 566 40.22 2.56 -4.13
C LEU A 566 40.19 1.13 -4.68
N LEU A 567 39.12 0.76 -5.38
CA LEU A 567 39.00 -0.57 -5.98
C LEU A 567 40.02 -0.79 -7.09
N ALA A 568 40.24 0.19 -7.97
CA ALA A 568 41.24 0.11 -9.03
C ALA A 568 42.65 -0.10 -8.47
N LYS A 569 42.99 0.67 -7.43
CA LYS A 569 44.24 0.51 -6.68
C LYS A 569 44.36 -0.90 -6.10
N ASP A 570 43.33 -1.37 -5.40
CA ASP A 570 43.38 -2.67 -4.72
C ASP A 570 43.41 -3.86 -5.69
N LEU A 571 42.69 -3.78 -6.81
CA LEU A 571 42.74 -4.78 -7.90
C LEU A 571 44.12 -4.81 -8.57
N SER A 572 44.69 -3.65 -8.89
CA SER A 572 46.03 -3.56 -9.46
C SER A 572 47.11 -4.10 -8.50
N GLN A 573 47.03 -3.73 -7.21
CA GLN A 573 47.94 -4.26 -6.19
C GLN A 573 47.83 -5.78 -6.04
N HIS A 574 46.60 -6.32 -6.13
CA HIS A 574 46.38 -7.75 -6.05
C HIS A 574 46.93 -8.50 -7.28
N ALA A 575 46.81 -7.92 -8.47
CA ALA A 575 47.30 -8.52 -9.72
C ALA A 575 48.83 -8.66 -9.74
N HIS A 576 49.56 -7.69 -9.17
CA HIS A 576 51.02 -7.64 -9.31
C HIS A 576 51.83 -8.32 -8.21
N ARG A 577 51.30 -8.49 -6.99
CA ARG A 577 51.91 -9.17 -5.80
C ARG A 577 53.39 -8.85 -5.42
N VAL A 578 54.21 -8.17 -6.24
CA VAL A 578 55.64 -7.77 -6.11
C VAL A 578 55.90 -6.54 -7.04
N PRO A 579 56.83 -5.58 -6.77
CA PRO A 579 56.63 -4.19 -7.19
C PRO A 579 57.12 -3.86 -8.61
N GLY A 580 56.16 -3.65 -9.50
CA GLY A 580 56.27 -2.74 -10.64
C GLY A 580 55.46 -1.47 -10.37
N ALA A 581 56.03 -0.48 -9.66
CA ALA A 581 55.28 0.72 -9.26
C ALA A 581 54.68 1.50 -10.44
N VAL A 582 55.33 1.40 -11.61
CA VAL A 582 54.87 2.02 -12.87
C VAL A 582 53.70 1.23 -13.46
N GLU A 583 53.83 -0.09 -13.60
CA GLU A 583 52.79 -0.95 -14.17
C GLU A 583 51.50 -0.93 -13.33
N ALA A 584 51.64 -0.93 -12.00
CA ALA A 584 50.50 -0.80 -11.10
C ALA A 584 49.81 0.57 -11.22
N SER A 585 50.56 1.63 -11.50
CA SER A 585 49.99 2.97 -11.68
C SER A 585 49.27 3.11 -13.03
N GLU A 586 49.84 2.54 -14.09
CA GLU A 586 49.22 2.49 -15.43
C GLU A 586 47.92 1.68 -15.43
N ASP A 587 47.88 0.57 -14.67
CA ASP A 587 46.66 -0.21 -14.49
C ASP A 587 45.53 0.57 -13.82
N VAL A 588 45.84 1.31 -12.76
CA VAL A 588 44.85 2.18 -12.11
C VAL A 588 44.31 3.21 -13.09
N ALA A 589 45.18 3.81 -13.90
CA ALA A 589 44.76 4.74 -14.94
C ALA A 589 43.86 4.08 -16.00
N ALA A 590 44.18 2.86 -16.44
CA ALA A 590 43.39 2.10 -17.40
C ALA A 590 42.00 1.73 -16.87
N ILE A 591 41.91 1.26 -15.63
CA ILE A 591 40.65 0.92 -14.96
C ILE A 591 39.76 2.16 -14.80
N LEU A 592 40.34 3.28 -14.37
CA LEU A 592 39.60 4.54 -14.20
C LEU A 592 39.14 5.12 -15.54
N ALA A 593 39.95 5.03 -16.59
CA ALA A 593 39.58 5.48 -17.94
C ALA A 593 38.42 4.66 -18.51
N LEU A 594 38.43 3.34 -18.30
CA LEU A 594 37.32 2.46 -18.64
C LEU A 594 36.04 2.85 -17.88
N ALA A 595 36.16 3.03 -16.56
CA ALA A 595 35.05 3.41 -15.69
C ALA A 595 34.39 4.71 -16.14
N GLU A 596 35.19 5.75 -16.39
CA GLU A 596 34.70 7.04 -16.82
C GLU A 596 34.05 6.97 -18.22
N ARG A 597 34.55 6.13 -19.14
CA ARG A 597 33.92 5.92 -20.46
C ARG A 597 32.53 5.28 -20.33
N ASN A 598 32.40 4.27 -19.48
CA ASN A 598 31.13 3.58 -19.24
C ASN A 598 30.12 4.46 -18.49
N LEU A 599 30.59 5.36 -17.62
CA LEU A 599 29.77 6.36 -16.93
C LEU A 599 29.37 7.56 -17.82
N ARG A 600 30.11 7.85 -18.91
CA ARG A 600 29.80 8.92 -19.88
C ARG A 600 28.91 8.49 -21.04
N GLY A 601 28.93 7.20 -21.40
CA GLY A 601 28.07 6.63 -22.45
C GLY A 601 26.67 6.24 -21.97
N ALA A 602 26.23 6.79 -20.84
CA ALA A 602 25.03 6.45 -20.09
C ALA A 602 23.97 7.56 -20.18
#